data_AF-A0A524KZW8-F1
#
_entry.id   AF-A0A524KZW8-F1
#
_cell.length_a   1.000
_cell.length_b   1.000
_cell.length_c   1.000
_cell.angle_alpha   90.00
_cell.angle_beta   90.00
_cell.angle_gamma   90.00
#
_symmetry.space_group_name_H-M   'P 1'
#
loop_
_entity.id
_entity.type
_entity.pdbx_description
1 polymer ?
#
loop_
_entity_poly.entity_id
_entity_poly.type
_entity_poly.pdbx_seq_one_letter_code
_entity_poly.pdbx_strand_id
1 'polypeptide(L)'
;MLEKDRITEGLTFDDLLLLPAASSILPREVDTSVALTGNISLSIPIVSAAMDTVTESRVAICMAQEGGIGIIHRNMSIESQALEVDKVKKSESGMVVDPITMKPDQRVGEALALMSKYKISGVPIVRGRKLVGILTNRDLRFETNLDQPVSAVMTKENLVTVSSDITLEDSKKILHTHRIEKLLVVDDKYNL
;
A
#
# COMPACT_ATOMS: atom_id res chain seq x y z
N MET A 1 -14.15 -13.61 62.55
CA MET A 1 -14.88 -12.58 61.77
C MET A 1 -14.09 -12.40 60.49
N LEU A 2 -14.29 -13.31 59.52
CA LEU A 2 -13.65 -13.24 58.21
C LEU A 2 -14.53 -12.32 57.36
N GLU A 3 -13.97 -11.25 56.82
CA GLU A 3 -14.62 -10.44 55.80
C GLU A 3 -15.07 -11.37 54.67
N LYS A 4 -16.37 -11.36 54.35
CA LYS A 4 -16.88 -12.04 53.16
C LYS A 4 -16.19 -11.42 51.96
N ASP A 5 -15.25 -12.14 51.37
CA ASP A 5 -14.68 -11.83 50.06
C ASP A 5 -15.82 -11.50 49.10
N ARG A 6 -15.90 -10.24 48.69
CA ARG A 6 -16.82 -9.79 47.64
C ARG A 6 -16.34 -10.39 46.34
N ILE A 7 -16.93 -11.52 45.94
CA ILE A 7 -16.75 -12.07 44.60
C ILE A 7 -17.30 -11.03 43.62
N THR A 8 -16.42 -10.49 42.77
CA THR A 8 -16.81 -9.54 41.71
C THR A 8 -17.56 -10.30 40.63
N GLU A 9 -18.79 -9.88 40.36
CA GLU A 9 -19.59 -10.41 39.26
C GLU A 9 -18.99 -9.97 37.91
N GLY A 10 -18.87 -10.90 36.97
CA GLY A 10 -18.37 -10.65 35.61
C GLY A 10 -19.45 -11.00 34.59
N LEU A 11 -19.67 -10.10 33.64
CA LEU A 11 -20.68 -10.25 32.58
C LEU A 11 -19.99 -10.38 31.22
N THR A 12 -20.60 -11.16 30.33
CA THR A 12 -20.19 -11.35 28.93
C THR A 12 -21.20 -10.73 27.97
N PHE A 13 -20.96 -10.85 26.66
CA PHE A 13 -21.85 -10.25 25.64
C PHE A 13 -23.26 -10.85 25.67
N ASP A 14 -23.39 -12.16 25.91
CA ASP A 14 -24.69 -12.86 25.87
C ASP A 14 -25.54 -12.63 27.13
N ASP A 15 -24.95 -12.05 28.19
CA ASP A 15 -25.64 -11.75 29.44
C ASP A 15 -26.45 -10.44 29.36
N LEU A 16 -26.27 -9.64 28.31
CA LEU A 16 -26.76 -8.27 28.23
C LEU A 16 -27.47 -7.97 26.90
N LEU A 17 -28.41 -7.03 26.95
CA LEU A 17 -29.09 -6.48 25.78
C LEU A 17 -29.06 -4.95 25.84
N LEU A 18 -28.92 -4.31 24.67
CA LEU A 18 -29.06 -2.86 24.54
C LEU A 18 -30.54 -2.49 24.48
N LEU A 19 -30.99 -1.64 25.41
CA LEU A 19 -32.35 -1.11 25.39
C LEU A 19 -32.48 -0.04 24.30
N PRO A 20 -33.43 -0.17 23.35
CA PRO A 20 -33.66 0.85 22.35
C PRO A 20 -34.07 2.19 22.97
N ALA A 21 -33.60 3.30 22.38
CA ALA A 21 -33.97 4.66 22.74
C ALA A 21 -34.47 5.43 21.52
N ALA A 22 -35.16 6.54 21.75
CA ALA A 22 -35.59 7.41 20.66
C ALA A 22 -34.36 7.96 19.90
N SER A 23 -34.39 7.86 18.57
CA SER A 23 -33.34 8.38 17.69
C SER A 23 -33.96 9.19 16.55
N SER A 24 -33.36 10.32 16.23
CA SER A 24 -33.68 11.12 15.04
C SER A 24 -32.67 10.93 13.92
N ILE A 25 -31.65 10.08 14.10
CA ILE A 25 -30.56 9.84 13.15
C ILE A 25 -30.87 8.56 12.38
N LEU A 26 -30.77 8.62 11.05
CA LEU A 26 -30.90 7.43 10.21
C LEU A 26 -29.61 6.59 10.28
N PRO A 27 -29.68 5.25 10.24
CA PRO A 27 -28.49 4.39 10.33
C PRO A 27 -27.35 4.73 9.36
N ARG A 28 -27.67 5.22 8.16
CA ARG A 28 -26.68 5.62 7.14
C ARG A 28 -25.93 6.92 7.47
N GLU A 29 -26.43 7.70 8.43
CA GLU A 29 -25.90 9.01 8.84
C GLU A 29 -25.07 8.90 10.12
N VAL A 30 -24.94 7.70 10.69
CA VAL A 30 -24.13 7.43 11.87
C VAL A 30 -22.65 7.42 11.47
N ASP A 31 -21.85 8.21 12.17
CA ASP A 31 -20.39 8.16 12.09
C ASP A 31 -19.86 7.02 12.96
N THR A 32 -19.16 6.08 12.34
CA THR A 32 -18.56 4.92 13.00
C THR A 32 -17.05 5.08 13.23
N SER A 33 -16.50 6.26 12.97
CA SER A 33 -15.08 6.53 13.15
C SER A 33 -14.66 6.46 14.63
N VAL A 34 -13.44 6.00 14.85
CA VAL A 34 -12.90 5.82 16.21
C VAL A 34 -11.40 6.13 16.25
N ALA A 35 -10.93 6.68 17.37
CA ALA A 35 -9.50 6.81 17.63
C ALA A 35 -8.95 5.48 18.19
N LEU A 36 -8.06 4.82 17.44
CA LEU A 36 -7.35 3.63 17.92
C LEU A 36 -6.23 4.01 18.89
N THR A 37 -5.49 5.08 18.57
CA THR A 37 -4.46 5.67 19.42
C THR A 37 -4.60 7.20 19.37
N GLY A 38 -3.82 7.93 20.17
CA GLY A 38 -3.84 9.40 20.15
C GLY A 38 -3.57 10.03 18.77
N ASN A 39 -2.90 9.31 17.87
CA ASN A 39 -2.50 9.80 16.54
C ASN A 39 -3.09 9.00 15.39
N ILE A 40 -3.92 7.98 15.66
CA ILE A 40 -4.45 7.08 14.62
C ILE A 40 -5.96 6.97 14.79
N SER A 41 -6.68 7.47 13.79
CA SER A 41 -8.13 7.31 13.63
C SER A 41 -8.45 6.25 12.56
N LEU A 42 -9.52 5.49 12.78
CA LEU A 42 -10.09 4.55 11.84
C LEU A 42 -11.46 5.05 11.40
N SER A 43 -11.86 4.78 10.16
CA SER A 43 -13.19 5.10 9.65
C SER A 43 -14.24 4.10 10.14
N ILE A 44 -13.82 2.87 10.44
CA ILE A 44 -14.64 1.84 11.08
C ILE A 44 -13.90 1.21 12.26
N PRO A 45 -14.60 0.76 13.33
CA PRO A 45 -13.97 0.26 14.53
C PRO A 45 -13.60 -1.23 14.41
N ILE A 46 -12.94 -1.61 13.30
CA ILE A 46 -12.56 -3.01 13.02
C ILE A 46 -11.04 -3.13 12.87
N VAL A 47 -10.47 -4.04 13.67
CA VAL A 47 -9.04 -4.38 13.68
C VAL A 47 -8.89 -5.88 13.45
N SER A 48 -8.04 -6.28 12.50
CA SER A 48 -7.77 -7.71 12.32
C SER A 48 -6.77 -8.26 13.34
N ALA A 49 -6.99 -9.50 13.77
CA ALA A 49 -6.15 -10.16 14.77
C ALA A 49 -4.74 -10.45 14.21
N ALA A 50 -3.72 -10.28 15.07
CA ALA A 50 -2.32 -10.53 14.74
C ALA A 50 -1.96 -12.04 14.75
N MET A 51 -2.65 -12.83 13.94
CA MET A 51 -2.53 -14.28 13.85
C MET A 51 -2.07 -14.71 12.45
N ASP A 52 -1.26 -15.75 12.35
CA ASP A 52 -0.73 -16.29 11.10
C ASP A 52 -1.79 -16.78 10.12
N THR A 53 -2.87 -17.34 10.65
CA THR A 53 -4.03 -17.77 9.86
C THR A 53 -4.97 -16.63 9.47
N VAL A 54 -4.73 -15.41 9.95
CA VAL A 54 -5.65 -14.28 9.80
C VAL A 54 -5.03 -13.14 9.00
N THR A 55 -3.87 -12.61 9.42
CA THR A 55 -3.40 -11.31 8.93
C THR A 55 -1.97 -11.32 8.40
N GLU A 56 -1.86 -11.45 7.08
CA GLU A 56 -0.67 -11.09 6.28
C GLU A 56 -0.97 -9.84 5.42
N SER A 57 -0.06 -9.44 4.51
CA SER A 57 -0.18 -8.20 3.75
C SER A 57 -1.52 -8.06 3.04
N ARG A 58 -2.05 -9.16 2.47
CA ARG A 58 -3.30 -9.14 1.72
C ARG A 58 -4.48 -8.70 2.58
N VAL A 59 -4.61 -9.26 3.78
CA VAL A 59 -5.70 -8.90 4.70
C VAL A 59 -5.49 -7.52 5.27
N ALA A 60 -4.25 -7.15 5.61
CA ALA A 60 -3.95 -5.80 6.08
C ALA A 60 -4.28 -4.71 5.05
N ILE A 61 -4.02 -4.96 3.76
CA ILE A 61 -4.41 -4.06 2.66
C ILE A 61 -5.93 -3.92 2.59
N CYS A 62 -6.67 -5.04 2.55
CA CYS A 62 -8.14 -5.01 2.48
C CYS A 62 -8.75 -4.29 3.69
N MET A 63 -8.25 -4.57 4.90
CA MET A 63 -8.72 -3.90 6.11
C MET A 63 -8.53 -2.38 6.03
N ALA A 64 -7.38 -1.93 5.54
CA ALA A 64 -7.11 -0.50 5.38
C ALA A 64 -8.01 0.15 4.31
N GLN A 65 -8.27 -0.55 3.19
CA GLN A 65 -9.16 -0.07 2.12
C GLN A 65 -10.61 0.09 2.59
N GLU A 66 -11.10 -0.81 3.45
CA GLU A 66 -12.43 -0.73 4.07
C GLU A 66 -12.50 0.29 5.23
N GLY A 67 -11.38 0.96 5.56
CA GLY A 67 -11.31 1.99 6.60
C GLY A 67 -10.99 1.48 8.01
N GLY A 68 -10.65 0.20 8.15
CA GLY A 68 -10.12 -0.40 9.38
C GLY A 68 -8.59 -0.48 9.36
N ILE A 69 -8.03 -1.42 10.12
CA ILE A 69 -6.58 -1.67 10.15
C ILE A 69 -6.27 -3.15 10.36
N GLY A 70 -5.20 -3.63 9.75
CA GLY A 70 -4.71 -4.98 9.98
C GLY A 70 -3.35 -5.02 10.68
N ILE A 71 -3.20 -5.93 11.64
CA ILE A 71 -1.95 -6.14 12.38
C ILE A 71 -1.26 -7.41 11.88
N ILE A 72 -0.10 -7.26 11.24
CA ILE A 72 0.69 -8.38 10.74
C ILE A 72 1.19 -9.23 11.92
N HIS A 73 0.96 -10.53 11.85
CA HIS A 73 1.42 -11.47 12.88
C HIS A 73 2.96 -11.55 12.97
N ARG A 74 3.47 -12.16 14.04
CA ARG A 74 4.92 -12.30 14.32
C ARG A 74 5.50 -13.69 14.09
N ASN A 75 4.71 -14.63 13.55
CA ASN A 75 5.11 -16.03 13.33
C ASN A 75 5.90 -16.18 12.02
N MET A 76 6.94 -15.35 11.84
CA MET A 76 7.85 -15.35 10.69
C MET A 76 9.16 -14.64 11.07
N SER A 77 10.16 -14.65 10.18
CA SER A 77 11.39 -13.91 10.44
C SER A 77 11.16 -12.39 10.42
N ILE A 78 12.06 -11.62 11.04
CA ILE A 78 11.99 -10.15 11.07
C ILE A 78 12.00 -9.60 9.64
N GLU A 79 12.83 -10.16 8.76
CA GLU A 79 12.94 -9.75 7.36
C GLU A 79 11.65 -10.01 6.59
N SER A 80 11.00 -11.15 6.89
CA SER A 80 9.74 -11.54 6.25
C SER A 80 8.60 -10.61 6.69
N GLN A 81 8.54 -10.30 7.99
CA GLN A 81 7.53 -9.39 8.53
C GLN A 81 7.71 -7.97 7.97
N ALA A 82 8.95 -7.48 7.90
CA ALA A 82 9.25 -6.19 7.29
C ALA A 82 8.81 -6.13 5.81
N LEU A 83 8.98 -7.24 5.08
CA LEU A 83 8.54 -7.35 3.69
C LEU A 83 7.01 -7.37 3.54
N GLU A 84 6.28 -8.00 4.46
CA GLU A 84 4.82 -7.91 4.52
C GLU A 84 4.35 -6.48 4.77
N VAL A 85 4.98 -5.76 5.70
CA VAL A 85 4.68 -4.35 5.96
C VAL A 85 4.99 -3.48 4.74
N ASP A 86 6.13 -3.70 4.07
CA ASP A 86 6.53 -2.97 2.86
C ASP A 86 5.49 -3.12 1.73
N LYS A 87 4.97 -4.35 1.53
CA LYS A 87 3.88 -4.60 0.57
C LYS A 87 2.63 -3.78 0.91
N VAL A 88 2.22 -3.73 2.17
CA VAL A 88 1.04 -2.95 2.60
C VAL A 88 1.24 -1.47 2.32
N LYS A 89 2.40 -0.91 2.71
CA LYS A 89 2.68 0.52 2.54
C LYS A 89 2.77 0.94 1.07
N LYS A 90 3.16 0.03 0.18
CA LYS A 90 3.26 0.28 -1.28
C LYS A 90 1.97 0.01 -2.06
N SER A 91 0.96 -0.63 -1.45
CA SER A 91 -0.27 -1.05 -2.13
C SER A 91 -1.09 0.12 -2.71
N GLU A 92 -1.20 1.23 -1.98
CA GLU A 92 -1.93 2.42 -2.44
C GLU A 92 -1.24 3.68 -1.93
N SER A 93 -0.27 4.16 -2.70
CA SER A 93 0.22 5.52 -2.53
C SER A 93 -0.18 6.31 -3.77
N GLY A 94 -0.99 7.36 -3.59
CA GLY A 94 -1.33 8.29 -4.67
C GLY A 94 -0.08 8.93 -5.30
N MET A 95 0.98 9.06 -4.49
CA MET A 95 2.34 9.39 -4.91
C MET A 95 3.30 8.44 -4.20
N VAL A 96 4.08 7.66 -4.96
CA VAL A 96 5.04 6.70 -4.42
C VAL A 96 6.32 7.45 -4.03
N VAL A 97 6.59 7.59 -2.73
CA VAL A 97 7.85 8.12 -2.21
C VAL A 97 8.84 6.95 -2.10
N ASP A 98 10.01 7.08 -2.73
CA ASP A 98 11.04 6.02 -2.87
C ASP A 98 10.56 4.79 -3.68
N PRO A 99 10.32 4.95 -4.99
CA PRO A 99 9.89 3.85 -5.84
C PRO A 99 10.98 2.80 -5.97
N ILE A 100 10.57 1.54 -6.14
CA ILE A 100 11.51 0.47 -6.47
C ILE A 100 12.07 0.75 -7.87
N THR A 101 13.39 0.90 -7.97
CA THR A 101 14.09 1.21 -9.22
C THR A 101 14.97 0.06 -9.69
N MET A 102 15.38 0.10 -10.96
CA MET A 102 16.39 -0.80 -11.52
C MET A 102 17.43 -0.02 -12.33
N LYS A 103 18.58 -0.65 -12.56
CA LYS A 103 19.64 -0.12 -13.42
C LYS A 103 19.47 -0.62 -14.87
N PRO A 104 19.90 0.17 -15.87
CA PRO A 104 19.75 -0.18 -17.29
C PRO A 104 20.47 -1.47 -17.72
N ASP A 105 21.53 -1.85 -17.02
CA ASP A 105 22.38 -3.03 -17.28
C ASP A 105 21.84 -4.33 -16.67
N GLN A 106 20.83 -4.24 -15.79
CA GLN A 106 20.18 -5.43 -15.23
C GLN A 106 19.37 -6.19 -16.27
N ARG A 107 19.16 -7.49 -16.03
CA ARG A 107 18.45 -8.38 -16.95
C ARG A 107 16.93 -8.20 -16.87
N VAL A 108 16.27 -8.41 -18.01
CA VAL A 108 14.80 -8.43 -18.09
C VAL A 108 14.18 -9.48 -17.14
N GLY A 109 14.82 -10.64 -16.98
CA GLY A 109 14.35 -11.67 -16.04
C GLY A 109 14.29 -11.19 -14.58
N GLU A 110 15.25 -10.36 -14.15
CA GLU A 110 15.24 -9.76 -12.81
C GLU A 110 14.08 -8.78 -12.65
N ALA A 111 13.78 -8.01 -13.70
CA ALA A 111 12.66 -7.08 -13.70
C ALA A 111 11.32 -7.80 -13.56
N LEU A 112 11.11 -8.90 -14.29
CA LEU A 112 9.90 -9.71 -14.16
C LEU A 112 9.74 -10.29 -12.75
N ALA A 113 10.81 -10.81 -12.16
CA ALA A 113 10.78 -11.32 -10.79
C ALA A 113 10.43 -10.22 -9.78
N LEU A 114 11.02 -9.03 -9.94
CA LEU A 114 10.75 -7.86 -9.11
C LEU A 114 9.28 -7.40 -9.22
N MET A 115 8.78 -7.26 -10.46
CA MET A 115 7.40 -6.86 -10.73
C MET A 115 6.40 -7.87 -10.17
N SER A 116 6.67 -9.17 -10.29
CA SER A 116 5.84 -10.24 -9.72
C SER A 116 5.84 -10.22 -8.19
N LYS A 117 7.02 -10.03 -7.58
CA LYS A 117 7.22 -10.00 -6.12
C LYS A 117 6.46 -8.86 -5.45
N TYR A 118 6.52 -7.66 -6.03
CA TYR A 118 5.89 -6.46 -5.47
C TYR A 118 4.54 -6.11 -6.10
N LYS A 119 4.05 -6.92 -7.05
CA LYS A 119 2.79 -6.71 -7.78
C LYS A 119 2.70 -5.33 -8.45
N ILE A 120 3.82 -4.82 -8.95
CA ILE A 120 3.92 -3.52 -9.62
C ILE A 120 3.93 -3.67 -11.15
N SER A 121 3.18 -2.83 -11.86
CA SER A 121 3.03 -2.87 -13.32
C SER A 121 4.11 -2.12 -14.10
N GLY A 122 5.07 -1.52 -13.41
CA GLY A 122 6.16 -0.79 -14.05
C GLY A 122 7.16 -0.20 -13.05
N VAL A 123 8.40 -0.09 -13.51
CA VAL A 123 9.60 0.13 -12.72
C VAL A 123 10.41 1.26 -13.35
N PRO A 124 10.69 2.35 -12.62
CA PRO A 124 11.60 3.40 -13.08
C PRO A 124 13.04 2.87 -13.22
N ILE A 125 13.71 3.27 -14.30
CA ILE A 125 15.09 2.89 -14.57
C ILE A 125 16.00 4.07 -14.32
N VAL A 126 17.01 3.88 -13.47
CA VAL A 126 17.91 4.94 -13.01
C VAL A 126 19.38 4.59 -13.20
N ARG A 127 20.21 5.61 -13.47
CA ARG A 127 21.68 5.52 -13.32
C ARG A 127 22.09 6.32 -12.10
N GLY A 128 22.31 5.63 -10.99
CA GLY A 128 22.46 6.29 -9.69
C GLY A 128 21.12 6.87 -9.27
N ARG A 129 21.00 8.21 -9.25
CA ARG A 129 19.74 8.92 -8.97
C ARG A 129 19.03 9.42 -10.22
N LYS A 130 19.72 9.50 -11.36
CA LYS A 130 19.17 10.08 -12.59
C LYS A 130 18.21 9.12 -13.27
N LEU A 131 17.00 9.60 -13.56
CA LEU A 131 16.02 8.87 -14.34
C LEU A 131 16.48 8.75 -15.79
N VAL A 132 16.49 7.52 -16.32
CA VAL A 132 16.89 7.24 -17.71
C VAL A 132 15.81 6.50 -18.51
N GLY A 133 14.75 6.02 -17.86
CA GLY A 133 13.68 5.30 -18.53
C GLY A 133 12.60 4.78 -17.58
N ILE A 134 11.59 4.15 -18.15
CA ILE A 134 10.60 3.35 -17.43
C ILE A 134 10.41 2.04 -18.16
N LEU A 135 10.26 0.96 -17.39
CA LEU A 135 9.91 -0.35 -17.90
C LEU A 135 8.50 -0.70 -17.42
N THR A 136 7.63 -1.15 -18.30
CA THR A 136 6.24 -1.48 -17.97
C THR A 136 5.88 -2.91 -18.40
N ASN A 137 4.76 -3.44 -17.90
CA ASN A 137 4.24 -4.74 -18.34
C ASN A 137 3.99 -4.79 -19.86
N ARG A 138 3.70 -3.65 -20.51
CA ARG A 138 3.49 -3.59 -21.96
C ARG A 138 4.78 -3.88 -22.72
N ASP A 139 5.90 -3.36 -22.23
CA ASP A 139 7.23 -3.51 -22.85
C ASP A 139 7.71 -4.97 -22.78
N LEU A 140 7.31 -5.70 -21.73
CA LEU A 140 7.74 -7.09 -21.47
C LEU A 140 6.80 -8.16 -22.06
N ARG A 141 5.60 -7.80 -22.51
CA ARG A 141 4.52 -8.77 -22.81
C ARG A 141 4.84 -9.79 -23.90
N PHE A 142 5.74 -9.44 -24.82
CA PHE A 142 6.14 -10.29 -25.95
C PHE A 142 7.64 -10.58 -25.95
N GLU A 143 8.31 -10.27 -24.84
CA GLU A 143 9.75 -10.47 -24.76
C GLU A 143 10.08 -11.93 -24.45
N THR A 144 10.96 -12.51 -25.27
CA THR A 144 11.37 -13.92 -25.16
C THR A 144 12.80 -14.05 -24.64
N ASN A 145 13.63 -13.03 -24.84
CA ASN A 145 15.00 -13.02 -24.36
C ASN A 145 15.07 -12.34 -22.98
N LEU A 146 15.11 -13.15 -21.93
CA LEU A 146 15.16 -12.69 -20.54
C LEU A 146 16.56 -12.24 -20.10
N ASP A 147 17.60 -12.61 -20.84
CA ASP A 147 18.99 -12.29 -20.52
C ASP A 147 19.46 -10.95 -21.07
N GLN A 148 18.67 -10.33 -21.95
CA GLN A 148 19.00 -9.01 -22.47
C GLN A 148 18.89 -7.91 -21.39
N PRO A 149 19.64 -6.82 -21.53
CA PRO A 149 19.59 -5.72 -20.59
C PRO A 149 18.28 -4.94 -20.70
N VAL A 150 17.78 -4.44 -19.57
CA VAL A 150 16.56 -3.60 -19.48
C VAL A 150 16.64 -2.38 -20.40
N SER A 151 17.83 -1.81 -20.62
CA SER A 151 18.03 -0.68 -21.52
C SER A 151 17.62 -0.91 -22.97
N ALA A 152 17.54 -2.17 -23.42
CA ALA A 152 17.15 -2.52 -24.78
C ALA A 152 15.62 -2.43 -24.98
N VAL A 153 14.85 -2.62 -23.92
CA VAL A 153 13.38 -2.77 -23.97
C VAL A 153 12.64 -1.62 -23.30
N MET A 154 13.29 -0.90 -22.37
CA MET A 154 12.67 0.21 -21.64
C MET A 154 12.26 1.39 -22.56
N THR A 155 11.22 2.11 -22.17
CA THR A 155 10.87 3.40 -22.77
C THR A 155 11.83 4.48 -22.26
N LYS A 156 12.52 5.17 -23.18
CA LYS A 156 13.53 6.21 -22.88
C LYS A 156 13.24 7.57 -23.53
N GLU A 157 12.39 7.61 -24.55
CA GLU A 157 12.03 8.81 -25.30
C GLU A 157 10.61 9.24 -24.92
N ASN A 158 10.34 10.56 -24.96
CA ASN A 158 9.04 11.15 -24.62
C ASN A 158 8.50 10.74 -23.23
N LEU A 159 9.40 10.60 -22.26
CA LEU A 159 9.01 10.40 -20.87
C LEU A 159 8.28 11.65 -20.37
N VAL A 160 7.01 11.48 -20.01
CA VAL A 160 6.25 12.52 -19.33
C VAL A 160 6.65 12.49 -17.86
N THR A 161 7.32 13.54 -17.42
CA THR A 161 7.77 13.71 -16.03
C THR A 161 7.17 14.99 -15.44
N VAL A 162 7.14 15.06 -14.10
CA VAL A 162 6.62 16.22 -13.35
C VAL A 162 7.54 16.58 -12.19
N SER A 163 7.47 17.82 -11.73
CA SER A 163 8.19 18.28 -10.54
C SER A 163 7.62 17.68 -9.26
N SER A 164 8.44 17.61 -8.20
CA SER A 164 8.07 17.17 -6.85
C SER A 164 6.93 17.97 -6.22
N ASP A 165 6.69 19.19 -6.68
CA ASP A 165 5.70 20.11 -6.07
C ASP A 165 4.27 19.89 -6.59
N ILE A 166 4.05 18.86 -7.42
CA ILE A 166 2.76 18.63 -8.06
C ILE A 166 1.70 18.11 -7.09
N THR A 167 0.47 18.58 -7.25
CA THR A 167 -0.69 18.07 -6.52
C THR A 167 -1.19 16.74 -7.11
N LEU A 168 -1.88 15.94 -6.31
CA LEU A 168 -2.50 14.69 -6.79
C LEU A 168 -3.57 14.97 -7.88
N GLU A 169 -4.31 16.07 -7.76
CA GLU A 169 -5.33 16.46 -8.74
C GLU A 169 -4.72 16.83 -10.10
N ASP A 170 -3.64 17.61 -10.11
CA ASP A 170 -2.97 17.98 -11.35
C ASP A 170 -2.24 16.79 -11.97
N SER A 171 -1.68 15.90 -11.16
CA SER A 171 -1.11 14.62 -11.61
C SER A 171 -2.16 13.78 -12.36
N LYS A 172 -3.39 13.68 -11.83
CA LYS A 172 -4.50 12.98 -12.50
C LYS A 172 -4.84 13.59 -13.86
N LYS A 173 -4.85 14.92 -13.97
CA LYS A 173 -5.08 15.60 -15.26
C LYS A 173 -3.99 15.26 -16.28
N ILE A 174 -2.73 15.26 -15.87
CA ILE A 174 -1.59 14.96 -16.76
C ILE A 174 -1.63 13.49 -17.24
N LEU A 175 -1.89 12.55 -16.33
CA LEU A 175 -2.08 11.13 -16.66
C LEU A 175 -3.18 10.95 -17.71
N HIS A 176 -4.33 11.62 -17.54
CA HIS A 176 -5.46 11.55 -18.48
C HIS A 176 -5.14 12.18 -19.83
N THR A 177 -4.53 13.38 -19.85
CA THR A 177 -4.16 14.10 -21.09
C THR A 177 -3.19 13.29 -21.94
N HIS A 178 -2.16 12.69 -21.32
CA HIS A 178 -1.15 11.92 -22.03
C HIS A 178 -1.54 10.44 -22.22
N ARG A 179 -2.68 10.00 -21.67
CA ARG A 179 -3.18 8.61 -21.71
C ARG A 179 -2.13 7.59 -21.24
N ILE A 180 -1.45 7.93 -20.16
CA ILE A 180 -0.42 7.10 -19.52
C ILE A 180 -0.89 6.64 -18.14
N GLU A 181 -0.45 5.45 -17.73
CA GLU A 181 -0.82 4.85 -16.44
C GLU A 181 0.11 5.25 -15.29
N LYS A 182 1.32 5.73 -15.61
CA LYS A 182 2.37 6.06 -14.65
C LYS A 182 2.96 7.42 -14.98
N LEU A 183 3.18 8.23 -13.95
CA LEU A 183 3.81 9.54 -14.03
C LEU A 183 5.05 9.53 -13.15
N LEU A 184 6.19 9.92 -13.71
CA LEU A 184 7.46 9.93 -13.00
C LEU A 184 7.68 11.33 -12.43
N VAL A 185 7.96 11.40 -11.13
CA VAL A 185 8.26 12.66 -10.45
C VAL A 185 9.78 12.81 -10.42
N VAL A 186 10.30 13.96 -10.82
CA VAL A 186 11.74 14.24 -10.83
C VAL A 186 12.06 15.60 -10.21
N ASP A 187 13.26 15.74 -9.66
CA ASP A 187 13.81 17.03 -9.22
C ASP A 187 14.37 17.86 -10.38
N ASP A 188 14.83 19.08 -10.09
CA ASP A 188 15.44 20.00 -11.06
C ASP A 188 16.69 19.44 -11.78
N LYS A 189 17.34 18.42 -11.20
CA LYS A 189 18.53 17.74 -11.74
C LYS A 189 18.16 16.44 -12.48
N TYR A 190 16.87 16.19 -12.68
CA TYR A 190 16.32 14.99 -13.31
C TYR A 190 16.60 13.70 -12.51
N ASN A 191 16.70 13.84 -11.19
CA ASN A 191 16.73 12.69 -10.28
C ASN A 191 15.31 12.28 -9.93
N LEU A 192 15.10 10.97 -9.81
CA LEU A 192 13.83 10.39 -9.35
C LEU A 192 13.70 10.51 -7.82
#